data_AF-A0A6C0F775-F1
#
_entry.id   AF-A0A6C0F775-F1
#
_cell.length_a   1.000
_cell.length_b   1.000
_cell.length_c   1.000
_cell.angle_alpha   90.00
_cell.angle_beta   90.00
_cell.angle_gamma   90.00
#
_symmetry.space_group_name_H-M   'P 1'
#
loop_
_entity.id
_entity.type
_entity.pdbx_description
1 polymer ?
#
loop_
_entity_poly.entity_id
_entity_poly.type
_entity_poly.pdbx_seq_one_letter_code
_entity_poly.pdbx_strand_id
1 'polypeptide(L)'
;MMPLYIAVAVALICFILYALDRRFKGETIDWFAASKLTVLGGLLSGGIAYTVSSPEAVVEAVKAVATETTAPSQEMFVGVPTF
;
A
#
# COMPACT_ATOMS: atom_id res chain seq x y z
N MET A 1 -11.18 10.60 -6.18
CA MET A 1 -11.59 10.02 -7.48
C MET A 1 -10.41 9.61 -8.35
N MET A 2 -9.43 10.49 -8.61
CA MET A 2 -8.25 10.18 -9.42
C MET A 2 -7.43 8.93 -8.99
N PRO A 3 -7.07 8.73 -7.70
CA PRO A 3 -6.31 7.54 -7.30
C PRO A 3 -7.08 6.23 -7.47
N LEU A 4 -8.41 6.27 -7.36
CA LEU A 4 -9.27 5.10 -7.57
C LEU A 4 -9.26 4.68 -9.05
N TYR A 5 -9.35 5.63 -9.97
CA TYR A 5 -9.27 5.33 -11.41
C TYR A 5 -7.92 4.72 -11.79
N ILE A 6 -6.83 5.23 -11.22
CA ILE A 6 -5.48 4.70 -11.45
C ILE A 6 -5.37 3.27 -10.91
N ALA A 7 -5.83 3.02 -9.67
CA ALA A 7 -5.81 1.70 -9.06
C ALA A 7 -6.58 0.66 -9.89
N VAL A 8 -7.77 1.00 -10.36
CA VAL A 8 -8.61 0.11 -11.19
C VAL A 8 -7.96 -0.14 -12.56
N ALA A 9 -7.43 0.90 -13.21
CA ALA A 9 -6.77 0.77 -14.49
C ALA A 9 -5.54 -0.16 -14.40
N VAL A 10 -4.70 0.03 -13.37
CA VAL A 10 -3.51 -0.80 -13.16
C VAL A 10 -3.89 -2.24 -12.78
N ALA A 11 -4.93 -2.45 -11.96
CA ALA A 11 -5.43 -3.78 -11.67
C ALA A 11 -5.82 -4.51 -12.98
N LEU A 12 -6.59 -3.86 -13.86
CA LEU A 12 -6.98 -4.45 -15.15
C LEU A 12 -5.76 -4.76 -16.03
N ILE A 13 -4.78 -3.85 -16.11
CA ILE A 13 -3.55 -4.08 -16.88
C ILE A 13 -2.79 -5.28 -16.33
N CYS A 14 -2.63 -5.38 -15.02
CA CYS A 14 -1.99 -6.52 -14.35
C CYS A 14 -2.70 -7.85 -14.67
N PHE A 15 -4.04 -7.87 -14.70
CA PHE A 15 -4.81 -9.04 -15.10
C PHE A 15 -4.55 -9.43 -16.56
N ILE A 16 -4.60 -8.45 -17.46
CA ILE A 16 -4.44 -8.67 -18.90
C ILE A 16 -3.03 -9.20 -19.19
N LEU A 17 -2.00 -8.60 -18.59
CA LEU A 17 -0.62 -9.07 -18.75
C LEU A 17 -0.43 -10.50 -18.22
N TYR A 18 -1.04 -10.82 -17.09
CA TYR A 18 -1.02 -12.18 -16.55
C TYR A 18 -1.72 -13.19 -17.48
N ALA A 19 -2.91 -12.84 -17.97
CA ALA A 19 -3.66 -13.69 -18.88
C ALA A 19 -2.91 -13.90 -20.21
N LEU A 20 -2.24 -12.85 -20.72
CA LEU A 20 -1.39 -12.94 -21.90
C LEU A 20 -0.17 -13.81 -21.66
N ASP A 21 0.52 -13.68 -20.52
CA ASP A 21 1.67 -14.51 -20.17
C ASP A 21 1.30 -16.00 -20.11
N ARG A 22 0.19 -16.36 -19.45
CA ARG A 22 -0.33 -17.73 -19.44
C ARG A 22 -0.71 -18.23 -20.83
N ARG A 23 -1.35 -17.38 -21.65
CA ARG A 23 -1.71 -17.72 -23.02
C ARG A 23 -0.48 -18.00 -23.89
N PHE A 24 0.59 -17.22 -23.76
CA PHE A 24 1.84 -17.44 -24.49
C PHE A 24 2.56 -18.71 -24.04
N LYS A 25 2.45 -19.09 -22.77
CA LYS A 25 3.04 -20.32 -22.22
C LYS A 25 2.19 -21.57 -22.45
N GLY A 26 0.96 -21.43 -22.96
CA GLY A 26 0.02 -22.54 -23.13
C GLY A 26 -0.45 -23.15 -21.81
N GLU A 27 -0.30 -22.43 -20.70
CA GLU A 27 -0.65 -22.89 -19.37
C GLU A 27 -2.07 -22.45 -18.98
N THR A 28 -2.69 -23.21 -18.07
CA THR A 28 -3.99 -22.83 -17.51
C THR A 28 -3.86 -21.60 -16.60
N ILE A 29 -4.93 -20.81 -16.55
CA ILE A 29 -5.00 -19.64 -15.67
C ILE A 29 -5.12 -20.13 -14.23
N ASP A 30 -4.12 -19.78 -13.41
CA ASP A 30 -4.24 -19.92 -11.96
C ASP A 30 -4.91 -18.67 -11.39
N TRP A 31 -6.15 -18.85 -10.96
CA TRP A 31 -6.99 -17.80 -10.38
C TRP A 31 -6.44 -17.23 -9.07
N PHE A 32 -5.68 -18.01 -8.31
CA PHE A 32 -5.08 -17.54 -7.06
C PHE A 32 -3.90 -16.60 -7.34
N ALA A 33 -3.03 -16.96 -8.29
CA ALA A 33 -1.97 -16.07 -8.74
C ALA A 33 -2.53 -14.82 -9.43
N ALA A 34 -3.55 -14.97 -10.30
CA ALA A 34 -4.18 -13.87 -11.01
C ALA A 34 -4.77 -12.82 -10.04
N SER A 35 -5.51 -13.27 -9.02
CA SER A 35 -6.16 -12.40 -8.04
C SER A 35 -5.16 -11.65 -7.16
N LYS A 36 -4.09 -12.32 -6.70
CA LYS A 36 -3.03 -11.64 -5.93
C LYS A 36 -2.35 -10.57 -6.75
N LEU A 37 -2.05 -10.85 -8.01
CA LEU A 37 -1.33 -9.92 -8.88
C LEU A 37 -2.17 -8.69 -9.22
N THR A 38 -3.46 -8.87 -9.48
CA THR A 38 -4.42 -7.77 -9.70
C THR A 38 -4.60 -6.90 -8.48
N VAL A 39 -4.86 -7.52 -7.32
CA VAL A 39 -5.13 -6.79 -6.06
C VAL A 39 -3.89 -6.04 -5.61
N LEU A 40 -2.71 -6.67 -5.63
CA LEU A 40 -1.47 -6.00 -5.26
C LEU A 40 -1.10 -4.88 -6.23
N GLY A 41 -1.24 -5.10 -7.55
CA GLY A 41 -0.97 -4.08 -8.55
C GLY A 41 -1.87 -2.85 -8.42
N GLY A 42 -3.17 -3.06 -8.20
CA GLY A 42 -4.13 -1.98 -7.96
C GLY A 42 -3.89 -1.25 -6.64
N LEU A 43 -3.59 -1.98 -5.57
CA LEU A 43 -3.37 -1.39 -4.24
C LEU A 43 -2.07 -0.59 -4.18
N LEU A 44 -0.97 -1.09 -4.75
CA LEU A 44 0.30 -0.38 -4.81
C LEU A 44 0.18 0.91 -5.64
N SER A 45 -0.37 0.82 -6.84
CA SER A 45 -0.55 1.99 -7.70
C SER A 45 -1.54 3.00 -7.12
N GLY A 46 -2.61 2.55 -6.48
CA GLY A 46 -3.56 3.40 -5.76
C GLY A 46 -2.91 4.12 -4.58
N GLY A 47 -2.07 3.42 -3.82
CA GLY A 47 -1.28 4.00 -2.72
C GLY A 47 -0.30 5.06 -3.21
N ILE A 48 0.45 4.76 -4.29
CA ILE A 48 1.36 5.73 -4.91
C ILE A 48 0.57 6.95 -5.40
N ALA A 49 -0.52 6.74 -6.14
CA ALA A 49 -1.36 7.83 -6.63
C ALA A 49 -1.94 8.68 -5.48
N TYR A 50 -2.30 8.07 -4.35
CA TYR A 50 -2.76 8.77 -3.16
C TYR A 50 -1.67 9.63 -2.54
N THR A 51 -0.46 9.07 -2.33
CA THR A 51 0.67 9.82 -1.75
C THR A 51 1.10 11.00 -2.61
N VAL A 52 1.10 10.84 -3.93
CA VAL A 52 1.44 11.91 -4.89
C VAL A 52 0.34 12.98 -4.94
N SER A 53 -0.92 12.59 -4.88
CA SER A 53 -2.05 13.53 -4.97
C SER A 53 -2.33 14.28 -3.66
N SER A 54 -1.88 13.75 -2.52
CA SER A 54 -2.18 14.29 -1.20
C SER A 54 -0.99 14.19 -0.25
N PRO A 55 0.11 14.94 -0.54
CA PRO A 55 1.33 14.88 0.25
C PRO A 55 1.11 15.32 1.71
N GLU A 56 0.19 16.25 1.98
CA GLU A 56 -0.10 16.74 3.32
C GLU A 56 -0.76 15.66 4.21
N ALA A 57 -1.68 14.88 3.66
CA ALA A 57 -2.33 13.77 4.38
C ALA A 57 -1.34 12.67 4.78
N VAL A 58 -0.30 12.45 3.97
CA VAL A 58 0.79 11.51 4.30
C VAL A 58 1.62 12.05 5.46
N VAL A 59 1.93 13.34 5.47
CA VAL A 59 2.68 13.97 6.56
C VAL A 59 1.90 13.92 7.87
N GLU A 60 0.59 14.14 7.85
CA GLU A 60 -0.26 14.01 9.04
C GLU A 60 -0.36 12.56 9.52
N ALA A 61 -0.52 11.59 8.62
CA ALA A 61 -0.53 10.17 8.98
C ALA A 61 0.81 9.73 9.61
N VAL A 62 1.95 10.19 9.06
CA VAL A 62 3.28 9.91 9.63
C VAL A 62 3.42 10.53 11.01
N LYS A 63 2.94 11.77 11.21
CA LYS A 63 2.94 12.41 12.52
C LYS A 63 2.07 11.67 13.53
N ALA A 64 0.89 11.19 13.12
CA ALA A 64 0.02 10.39 13.97
C ALA A 64 0.69 9.07 14.41
N VAL A 65 1.30 8.34 13.46
CA VAL A 65 2.03 7.09 13.75
C VAL A 65 3.22 7.33 14.69
N ALA A 66 3.98 8.41 14.47
CA ALA A 66 5.11 8.77 15.33
C ALA A 66 4.65 9.13 16.76
N THR A 67 3.47 9.76 16.89
CA THR A 67 2.91 10.09 18.20
C THR A 67 2.48 8.84 18.97
N GLU A 68 1.92 7.83 18.28
CA GLU A 68 1.51 6.57 18.91
C GLU A 68 2.68 5.67 19.32
N THR A 69 3.83 5.75 18.63
CA THR A 69 5.02 4.96 18.99
C THR A 69 5.80 5.53 20.19
N THR A 70 5.55 6.78 20.59
CA THR A 70 6.34 7.47 21.62
C THR A 70 5.62 7.57 22.98
N ALA A 71 4.38 7.07 23.10
CA ALA A 71 3.46 7.54 24.15
C ALA A 71 3.46 6.81 25.52
N PRO A 72 4.29 5.79 25.83
CA PRO A 72 4.64 5.64 27.25
C PRO A 72 6.05 5.10 27.59
N SER A 73 6.85 4.66 26.62
CA SER A 73 8.14 4.02 26.93
C SER A 73 9.29 5.01 27.15
N GLN A 74 9.17 6.26 26.68
CA GLN A 74 10.24 7.25 26.81
C GLN A 74 10.23 8.00 28.16
N GLU A 75 9.14 7.94 28.93
CA GLU A 75 9.12 8.52 30.30
C GLU A 75 9.75 7.60 31.36
N MET A 76 9.92 6.30 31.08
CA MET A 76 10.54 5.35 32.03
C MET A 76 12.09 5.37 32.03
N PHE A 77 12.72 6.12 31.12
CA PHE A 77 14.18 6.22 31.04
C PHE A 77 14.74 7.59 31.44
N VAL A 78 13.88 8.54 31.83
CA VAL A 78 14.31 9.85 32.38
C VAL A 78 14.23 9.77 33.91
N GLY A 79 15.03 8.88 34.48
CA GLY A 79 15.14 8.74 35.93
C GLY A 79 15.61 10.05 36.57
N VAL A 80 14.70 10.77 37.20
CA VAL A 80 15.03 11.65 38.33
C VAL A 80 14.26 11.12 39.53
N PRO A 81 14.89 10.29 40.40
CA PRO A 81 14.29 9.95 41.68
C PRO A 81 14.31 11.21 42.57
N THR A 82 13.15 11.80 42.83
CA THR A 82 12.99 12.76 43.93
C THR A 82 12.67 11.97 45.20
N PHE A 83 13.68 11.82 46.06
CA PHE A 83 13.51 11.46 47.47
C PHE A 83 12.75 12.56 48.21
#